data_AF-A0A931QLJ5-F1
#
_entry.id   AF-A0A931QLJ5-F1
#
_cell.length_a   1.000
_cell.length_b   1.000
_cell.length_c   1.000
_cell.angle_alpha   90.00
_cell.angle_beta   90.00
_cell.angle_gamma   90.00
#
_symmetry.space_group_name_H-M   'P 1'
#
loop_
_entity.id
_entity.type
_entity.pdbx_description
1 polymer ?
#
loop_
_entity_poly.entity_id
_entity_poly.type
_entity_poly.pdbx_seq_one_letter_code
_entity_poly.pdbx_strand_id
1 'polypeptide(L)'
;MGKVVTREVLQRECERLRREGKRIVFTNGCFDILHAGHVKYLARARSMGDVLVIGLNSDESVRGIKGALRPINPENERAEVLAALAS
;
A
#
# COMPACT_ATOMS: atom_id res chain seq x y z
N MET A 1 -15.13 6.95 0.99
CA MET A 1 -14.61 5.62 1.36
C MET A 1 -13.16 5.81 1.75
N GLY A 2 -12.73 5.32 2.93
CA GLY A 2 -11.32 5.41 3.33
C GLY A 2 -10.43 4.62 2.38
N LYS A 3 -9.17 5.05 2.19
CA LYS A 3 -8.19 4.37 1.32
C LYS A 3 -7.57 3.14 1.98
N VAL A 4 -7.64 3.05 3.31
CA VAL A 4 -7.26 1.87 4.09
C VAL A 4 -8.51 1.01 4.27
N VAL A 5 -8.44 -0.23 3.81
CA VAL A 5 -9.59 -1.14 3.74
C VAL A 5 -9.20 -2.55 4.19
N THR A 6 -10.17 -3.31 4.70
CA THR A 6 -9.94 -4.74 5.01
C THR A 6 -9.83 -5.56 3.74
N ARG A 7 -9.36 -6.81 3.86
CA ARG A 7 -9.23 -7.75 2.75
C ARG A 7 -10.57 -8.03 2.07
N GLU A 8 -11.65 -8.12 2.84
CA GLU A 8 -13.00 -8.42 2.34
C GLU A 8 -13.56 -7.24 1.54
N VAL A 9 -13.30 -6.01 1.98
CA VAL A 9 -13.65 -4.80 1.23
C VAL A 9 -12.79 -4.71 -0.04
N LEU A 10 -11.48 -4.93 0.07
CA LEU A 10 -10.57 -4.93 -1.07
C LEU A 10 -10.98 -5.95 -2.13
N GLN A 11 -11.36 -7.16 -1.73
CA GLN A 11 -11.79 -8.20 -2.66
C GLN A 11 -13.01 -7.75 -3.47
N ARG A 12 -14.04 -7.23 -2.79
CA ARG A 12 -15.25 -6.71 -3.44
C ARG A 12 -14.95 -5.57 -4.42
N GLU A 13 -14.07 -4.65 -4.04
CA GLU A 13 -13.64 -3.56 -4.93
C GLU A 13 -12.85 -4.06 -6.13
N CYS A 14 -11.92 -5.00 -5.94
CA CYS A 14 -11.17 -5.61 -7.03
C CYS A 14 -12.10 -6.34 -8.02
N GLU A 15 -13.10 -7.07 -7.52
CA GLU A 15 -14.10 -7.72 -8.37
C GLU A 15 -14.92 -6.70 -9.18
N ARG A 16 -15.37 -5.61 -8.53
CA ARG A 16 -16.06 -4.51 -9.22
C ARG A 16 -15.18 -3.88 -10.30
N LEU A 17 -13.95 -3.52 -9.97
CA LEU A 17 -12.99 -2.91 -10.90
C LEU A 17 -12.66 -3.82 -12.08
N ARG A 18 -12.53 -5.14 -11.85
CA ARG A 18 -12.34 -6.12 -12.93
C ARG A 18 -13.56 -6.18 -13.86
N ARG A 19 -14.78 -6.14 -13.33
CA ARG A 19 -16.01 -6.07 -14.16
C ARG A 19 -16.08 -4.80 -15.01
N GLU A 20 -15.47 -3.71 -14.53
CA GLU A 20 -15.33 -2.45 -15.28
C GLU A 20 -14.16 -2.45 -16.29
N GLY A 21 -13.45 -3.58 -16.44
CA GLY A 21 -12.31 -3.70 -17.35
C GLY A 21 -11.05 -2.95 -16.88
N LYS A 22 -10.99 -2.54 -15.61
CA LYS A 22 -9.85 -1.79 -15.06
C LYS A 22 -8.64 -2.69 -14.83
N ARG A 23 -7.46 -2.21 -15.20
CA ARG A 23 -6.18 -2.85 -14.87
C ARG A 23 -5.77 -2.51 -13.45
N ILE A 24 -5.75 -3.51 -12.59
CA ILE A 24 -5.33 -3.39 -11.20
C ILE A 24 -3.84 -3.75 -11.10
N VAL A 25 -3.04 -2.82 -10.60
CA VAL A 25 -1.62 -3.02 -10.26
C VAL A 25 -1.51 -3.27 -8.78
N PHE A 26 -0.67 -4.22 -8.40
CA PHE A 26 -0.40 -4.54 -7.01
C PHE A 26 1.09 -4.33 -6.69
N THR A 27 1.34 -3.82 -5.49
CA THR A 27 2.67 -3.82 -4.89
C THR A 27 2.55 -3.98 -3.39
N ASN A 28 3.64 -4.36 -2.72
CA ASN A 28 3.71 -4.35 -1.27
C ASN A 28 5.00 -3.66 -0.78
N GLY A 29 5.02 -3.35 0.51
CA GLY A 29 6.22 -2.81 1.14
C GLY A 29 5.99 -2.37 2.57
N CYS A 30 7.11 -2.13 3.25
CA CYS A 30 7.14 -1.60 4.60
C CYS A 30 6.83 -0.10 4.61
N PHE A 31 7.40 0.67 3.67
CA PHE A 31 7.25 2.13 3.58
C PHE A 31 7.53 2.88 4.89
N ASP A 32 8.39 2.33 5.74
CA ASP A 32 8.92 3.01 6.92
C ASP A 32 9.89 4.13 6.49
N ILE A 33 9.80 5.29 7.13
CA ILE A 33 10.49 6.53 6.74
C ILE A 33 10.34 6.80 5.24
N LEU A 34 9.18 7.33 4.85
CA LEU A 34 8.93 7.66 3.45
C LEU A 34 9.96 8.67 2.92
N HIS A 35 10.46 8.40 1.72
CA HIS A 35 11.44 9.22 1.03
C HIS A 35 11.17 9.20 -0.47
N ALA A 36 11.86 10.06 -1.22
CA ALA A 36 11.65 10.25 -2.66
C ALA A 36 11.71 8.94 -3.48
N GLY A 37 12.55 7.98 -3.07
CA GLY A 37 12.58 6.64 -3.67
C GLY A 37 11.23 5.91 -3.65
N HIS A 38 10.53 5.90 -2.52
CA HIS A 38 9.20 5.30 -2.40
C HIS A 38 8.17 6.05 -3.25
N VAL A 39 8.22 7.39 -3.30
CA VAL A 39 7.31 8.19 -4.13
C VAL A 39 7.49 7.85 -5.61
N LYS A 40 8.73 7.85 -6.12
CA LYS A 40 9.03 7.49 -7.51
C LYS A 40 8.60 6.07 -7.84
N TYR A 41 8.85 5.13 -6.92
CA TYR A 41 8.43 3.74 -7.05
C TYR A 41 6.91 3.59 -7.16
N LEU A 42 6.16 4.20 -6.23
CA LEU A 42 4.70 4.14 -6.20
C LEU A 42 4.09 4.87 -7.41
N ALA A 43 4.65 6.01 -7.82
CA ALA A 43 4.22 6.71 -9.03
C ALA A 43 4.43 5.85 -10.29
N ARG A 44 5.58 5.16 -10.38
CA ARG A 44 5.83 4.23 -11.49
C ARG A 44 4.85 3.06 -11.47
N ALA A 45 4.60 2.44 -10.32
CA ALA A 45 3.61 1.37 -10.19
C ALA A 45 2.20 1.86 -10.59
N ARG A 46 1.79 3.04 -10.11
CA ARG A 46 0.50 3.66 -10.46
C ARG A 46 0.35 3.91 -11.95
N SER A 47 1.43 4.22 -12.67
CA SER A 47 1.40 4.44 -14.12
C SER A 47 1.17 3.17 -14.96
N MET A 48 1.28 1.98 -14.36
CA MET A 48 1.16 0.71 -15.08
C MET A 48 -0.28 0.19 -15.22
N GLY A 49 -1.26 0.88 -14.63
CA GLY A 49 -2.67 0.53 -14.72
C GLY A 49 -3.59 1.62 -14.21
N ASP A 50 -4.86 1.27 -14.00
CA ASP A 50 -5.90 2.21 -13.60
C ASP A 50 -5.98 2.39 -12.08
N VAL A 51 -5.69 1.33 -11.33
CA VAL A 51 -5.78 1.28 -9.88
C VAL A 51 -4.51 0.67 -9.31
N LEU A 52 -3.93 1.29 -8.28
CA LEU A 52 -2.81 0.75 -7.52
C LEU A 52 -3.31 0.27 -6.15
N VAL A 53 -3.10 -1.01 -5.87
CA VAL A 53 -3.30 -1.63 -4.56
C VAL A 53 -1.94 -1.78 -3.89
N ILE A 54 -1.83 -1.29 -2.66
CA ILE A 54 -0.61 -1.38 -1.85
C ILE A 54 -0.87 -2.29 -0.65
N GLY A 55 -0.15 -3.41 -0.58
CA GLY A 55 -0.07 -4.23 0.64
C GLY A 55 0.96 -3.64 1.60
N LEU A 56 0.51 -3.09 2.72
CA LEU A 56 1.40 -2.61 3.76
C LEU A 56 1.82 -3.76 4.67
N ASN A 57 3.12 -3.96 4.87
CA ASN A 57 3.60 -4.98 5.81
C ASN A 57 3.27 -4.58 7.25
N SER A 58 2.84 -5.57 8.05
CA SER A 58 2.61 -5.41 9.48
C SER A 58 3.92 -5.15 10.23
N ASP A 59 3.81 -4.56 11.43
CA ASP A 59 4.98 -4.31 12.27
C ASP A 59 5.69 -5.61 12.66
N GLU A 60 4.93 -6.68 12.91
CA GLU A 60 5.46 -8.02 13.20
C GLU A 60 6.28 -8.56 12.02
N SER A 61 5.73 -8.50 10.80
CA SER A 61 6.42 -8.97 9.61
C SER A 61 7.72 -8.20 9.37
N VAL A 62 7.69 -6.88 9.56
CA VAL A 62 8.87 -6.04 9.37
C VAL A 62 9.94 -6.33 10.44
N ARG A 63 9.56 -6.49 11.71
CA ARG A 63 10.48 -6.86 12.80
C ARG A 63 11.17 -8.20 12.53
N GLY A 64 10.44 -9.19 12.02
CA GLY A 64 10.99 -10.51 11.70
C GLY A 64 12.07 -10.49 10.60
N ILE A 65 12.01 -9.51 9.69
CA ILE A 65 12.95 -9.40 8.56
C ILE A 65 14.09 -8.42 8.87
N LYS A 66 13.78 -7.27 9.48
CA LYS A 66 14.71 -6.14 9.66
C LYS A 66 15.26 -6.02 11.09
N GLY A 67 14.80 -6.87 12.01
CA GLY A 67 15.15 -6.85 13.43
C GLY A 67 14.22 -6.00 14.27
N ALA A 68 14.31 -6.16 15.59
CA ALA A 68 13.37 -5.60 16.57
C ALA A 68 13.27 -4.06 16.56
N LEU A 69 14.29 -3.36 16.07
CA LEU A 69 14.33 -1.89 15.99
C LEU A 69 13.58 -1.33 14.77
N ARG A 70 12.97 -2.17 13.93
CA ARG A 70 12.23 -1.76 12.73
C ARG A 70 10.85 -2.42 12.69
N PRO A 71 9.80 -1.72 12.26
CA PRO A 71 9.79 -0.37 11.70
C PRO A 71 9.92 0.71 12.78
N ILE A 72 10.34 1.93 12.40
CA ILE A 72 10.33 3.09 13.30
C ILE A 72 8.90 3.58 13.50
N ASN A 73 8.14 3.69 12.40
CA ASN A 73 6.75 4.13 12.43
C ASN A 73 5.82 2.91 12.44
N PRO A 74 4.85 2.83 13.38
CA PRO A 74 3.84 1.76 13.42
C PRO A 74 3.01 1.63 12.14
N GLU A 75 2.41 0.46 11.93
CA GLU A 75 1.68 0.13 10.70
C GLU A 75 0.50 1.05 10.39
N ASN A 76 -0.23 1.49 11.42
CA ASN A 76 -1.35 2.41 11.27
C ASN A 76 -0.89 3.80 10.79
N GLU A 77 0.21 4.33 11.33
CA GLU A 77 0.77 5.62 10.92
C GLU A 77 1.30 5.56 9.48
N ARG A 78 2.01 4.48 9.14
CA ARG A 78 2.48 4.25 7.77
C ARG A 78 1.30 4.15 6.78
N ALA A 79 0.21 3.50 7.16
CA ALA A 79 -1.00 3.41 6.35
C ALA A 79 -1.64 4.77 6.11
N GLU A 80 -1.72 5.62 7.15
CA GLU A 80 -2.27 6.97 7.06
C GLU A 80 -1.46 7.85 6.11
N VAL A 81 -0.13 7.85 6.24
CA VAL A 81 0.74 8.64 5.34
C VAL A 81 0.61 8.16 3.89
N LEU A 82 0.57 6.84 3.65
CA LEU A 82 0.35 6.29 2.31
C LEU A 82 -1.02 6.69 1.74
N ALA A 83 -2.07 6.68 2.56
CA ALA A 83 -3.40 7.13 2.16
C ALA A 83 -3.40 8.62 1.76
N ALA A 84 -2.64 9.46 2.46
CA ALA A 84 -2.50 10.88 2.15
C ALA A 84 -1.71 11.14 0.84
N LEU A 85 -0.78 10.25 0.45
CA LEU A 85 -0.03 10.40 -0.81
C LEU A 85 -0.89 10.20 -2.07
N ALA A 86 -2.00 9.46 -1.96
CA ALA A 86 -2.87 9.17 -3.10
C ALA A 86 -3.88 10.30 -3.39
N SER A 87 -3.55 11.55 -3.04
CA SER A 87 -4.43 12.73 -3.17
C SER A 87 -4.36 13.36 -4.56
#